data_AF-A0A519LM19-F1
#
_entry.id   AF-A0A519LM19-F1
#
_cell.length_a   1.000
_cell.length_b   1.000
_cell.length_c   1.000
_cell.angle_alpha   90.00
_cell.angle_beta   90.00
_cell.angle_gamma   90.00
#
_symmetry.space_group_name_H-M   'P 1'
#
loop_
_entity.id
_entity.type
_entity.pdbx_description
1 polymer ?
#
loop_
_entity_poly.entity_id
_entity_poly.type
_entity_poly.pdbx_seq_one_letter_code
_entity_poly.pdbx_strand_id
1 'polypeptide(L)' 'YKRRPVELVFYYEFNDINQAIDFEKQVKGWSRKKKEAIINDNWELLPELSKNRMKK' A
#
# COMPACT_ATOMS: atom_id res chain seq x y z
N TYR A 1 -26.71 -8.30 4.50
CA TYR A 1 -25.26 -8.08 4.70
C TYR A 1 -25.08 -6.79 5.50
N LYS A 2 -24.68 -6.86 6.77
CA LYS A 2 -24.47 -5.67 7.63
C LYS A 2 -23.00 -5.30 7.52
N ARG A 3 -22.63 -4.40 6.60
CA ARG A 3 -21.25 -3.89 6.54
C ARG A 3 -20.95 -3.18 7.86
N ARG A 4 -19.80 -3.46 8.47
CA ARG A 4 -19.30 -2.69 9.62
C ARG A 4 -18.92 -1.28 9.13
N PRO A 5 -18.91 -0.27 10.01
CA PRO A 5 -18.36 1.04 9.67
C PRO A 5 -16.97 0.90 9.07
N VAL A 6 -16.69 1.70 8.04
CA VAL A 6 -15.37 1.76 7.40
C VAL A 6 -14.72 3.08 7.80
N GLU A 7 -13.41 3.04 8.02
CA GLU A 7 -12.60 4.20 8.38
C GLU A 7 -11.54 4.43 7.30
N LEU A 8 -11.28 5.71 6.99
CA LEU A 8 -10.20 6.09 6.08
C LEU A 8 -8.88 6.01 6.85
N VAL A 9 -8.08 5.00 6.56
CA VAL A 9 -6.78 4.77 7.24
C VAL A 9 -5.59 5.26 6.44
N PHE A 10 -5.76 5.55 5.14
CA PHE A 10 -4.69 6.00 4.26
C PHE A 10 -5.26 6.72 3.04
N TYR A 11 -4.65 7.84 2.70
CA TYR A 11 -4.85 8.54 1.43
C TYR A 11 -3.52 9.17 1.00
N TYR A 12 -3.38 9.44 -0.29
CA TYR A 12 -2.20 10.13 -0.82
C TYR A 12 -2.61 10.99 -2.01
N GLU A 13 -2.07 12.20 -2.10
CA GLU A 13 -2.38 13.16 -3.15
C GLU A 13 -1.26 13.18 -4.19
N PHE A 14 -1.65 13.24 -5.46
CA PHE A 14 -0.72 13.33 -6.59
C PHE A 14 -1.11 14.51 -7.47
N ASN A 15 -0.11 15.17 -8.05
CA ASN A 15 -0.33 16.29 -8.98
C ASN A 15 -0.69 15.81 -10.40
N ASP A 16 -0.40 14.55 -10.73
CA ASP A 16 -0.67 13.95 -12.03
C ASP A 16 -1.56 12.70 -11.87
N ILE A 17 -2.58 12.58 -12.72
CA ILE A 17 -3.54 11.48 -12.67
C ILE A 17 -2.89 10.12 -12.97
N ASN A 18 -1.87 10.07 -13.83
CA ASN A 18 -1.16 8.85 -14.16
C ASN A 18 -0.37 8.33 -12.96
N GLN A 19 0.23 9.24 -12.17
CA GLN A 19 0.92 8.86 -10.93
C GLN A 19 -0.06 8.22 -9.93
N ALA A 20 -1.25 8.79 -9.77
CA ALA A 20 -2.27 8.22 -8.90
C ALA A 20 -2.72 6.84 -9.38
N ILE A 21 -2.98 6.68 -10.68
CA ILE A 21 -3.38 5.41 -11.30
C ILE A 21 -2.30 4.34 -11.13
N ASP A 22 -1.03 4.70 -11.36
CA ASP A 22 0.07 3.75 -11.26
C ASP A 22 0.31 3.32 -9.80
N PHE A 23 0.21 4.25 -8.86
CA PHE A 23 0.30 3.94 -7.44
C PHE A 23 -0.86 3.06 -6.97
N GLU A 24 -2.10 3.34 -7.38
CA GLU A 24 -3.26 2.50 -7.06
C GLU A 24 -3.06 1.06 -7.58
N LYS A 25 -2.61 0.91 -8.83
CA LYS A 25 -2.32 -0.40 -9.43
C LYS A 25 -1.25 -1.16 -8.63
N GLN A 26 -0.18 -0.48 -8.19
CA GLN A 26 0.85 -1.07 -7.35
C GLN A 26 0.26 -1.53 -6.01
N VAL A 27 -0.40 -0.64 -5.27
CA VAL A 27 -0.98 -0.90 -3.95
C VAL A 27 -2.00 -2.03 -4.01
N LYS A 28 -2.82 -2.13 -5.07
CA LYS A 28 -3.80 -3.21 -5.24
C LYS A 28 -3.16 -4.60 -5.12
N GLY A 29 -2.00 -4.79 -5.74
CA GLY A 29 -1.24 -6.05 -5.73
C GLY A 29 -0.34 -6.26 -4.50
N TRP A 30 -0.21 -5.26 -3.63
CA TRP A 30 0.65 -5.37 -2.45
C TRP A 30 0.11 -6.34 -1.41
N SER A 31 1.05 -7.01 -0.74
CA SER A 31 0.76 -7.79 0.45
C SER A 31 0.24 -6.89 1.57
N ARG A 32 -0.49 -7.48 2.52
CA ARG A 32 -1.04 -6.76 3.68
C ARG A 32 0.04 -5.98 4.43
N LYS A 33 1.24 -6.56 4.63
CA LYS A 33 2.35 -5.90 5.34
C LYS A 33 2.82 -4.62 4.68
N LYS A 34 2.86 -4.57 3.34
CA LYS A 34 3.24 -3.35 2.61
C LYS A 34 2.17 -2.26 2.73
N LYS A 35 0.88 -2.65 2.71
CA LYS A 35 -0.23 -1.72 2.95
C LYS A 35 -0.20 -1.16 4.37
N GLU A 36 0.06 -2.02 5.36
CA GLU A 36 0.23 -1.59 6.75
C GLU A 36 1.44 -0.65 6.91
N ALA A 37 2.52 -0.85 6.15
CA ALA A 37 3.68 0.05 6.19
C ALA A 37 3.31 1.48 5.76
N ILE A 38 2.59 1.66 4.64
CA ILE A 38 2.16 3.00 4.20
C ILE A 38 1.08 3.62 5.09
N ILE A 39 0.20 2.81 5.69
CA ILE A 39 -0.79 3.30 6.67
C ILE A 39 -0.12 3.89 7.91
N ASN A 40 1.06 3.37 8.30
CA ASN A 40 1.84 3.82 9.44
C ASN A 40 2.99 4.78 9.06
N ASP A 41 2.99 5.34 7.85
CA ASP A 41 4.06 6.20 7.32
C ASP A 41 5.48 5.60 7.30
N ASN A 42 5.62 4.28 7.41
CA ASN A 42 6.91 3.57 7.39
C ASN A 42 7.33 3.19 5.97
N TRP A 43 7.51 4.19 5.11
CA TRP A 43 7.84 4.02 3.69
C TRP A 43 9.18 3.32 3.48
N GLU A 44 10.14 3.51 4.38
CA GLU A 44 11.46 2.87 4.32
C GLU A 44 11.42 1.34 4.45
N LEU A 45 10.31 0.76 4.93
CA LEU A 45 10.15 -0.69 5.02
C LEU A 45 9.73 -1.32 3.68
N LEU A 46 9.22 -0.54 2.72
CA LEU A 46 8.73 -1.08 1.45
C LEU A 46 9.80 -1.83 0.64
N PRO A 47 11.06 -1.37 0.52
CA PRO A 47 12.11 -2.12 -0.17
C PRO A 47 12.37 -3.49 0.48
N GLU A 48 12.47 -3.53 1.82
CA GLU A 48 12.70 -4.78 2.55
C GLU A 48 11.53 -5.75 2.40
N LEU A 49 10.29 -5.25 2.51
CA LEU A 49 9.07 -6.03 2.33
C LEU A 49 8.84 -6.48 0.87
N SER A 50 9.57 -5.90 -0.08
CA SER A 50 9.55 -6.28 -1.50
C SER A 50 10.54 -7.37 -1.85
N LYS A 51 11.52 -7.66 -0.98
CA LYS A 51 12.49 -8.73 -1.22
C LYS A 51 11.79 -10.08 -1.21
N ASN A 52 11.95 -10.83 -2.30
CA ASN A 52 11.47 -12.19 -2.36
C ASN A 52 12.35 -13.06 -1.45
N ARG A 53 11.74 -13.73 -0.47
CA ARG A 53 12.44 -14.69 0.39
C ARG A 53 12.57 -16.01 -0.37
N MET A 54 13.42 -16.06 -1.38
CA MET A 54 13.93 -17.34 -1.84
C MET A 54 14.84 -17.86 -0.73
N LYS A 55 14.30 -18.74 0.13
CA LYS A 55 15.14 -19.55 1.02
C LYS A 55 16.05 -20.39 0.12
N LYS A 56 17.35 -20.25 0.34
CA LYS A 56 18.37 -21.16 -0.20
C LYS A 56 18.29 -22.49 0.54
#